data_AF-A0A4Z0D8U4-F1
#
_entry.id   AF-A0A4Z0D8U4-F1
#
_cell.length_a   1.000
_cell.length_b   1.000
_cell.length_c   1.000
_cell.angle_alpha   90.00
_cell.angle_beta   90.00
_cell.angle_gamma   90.00
#
_symmetry.space_group_name_H-M   'P 1'
#
loop_
_entity.id
_entity.type
_entity.pdbx_description
1 polymer ?
#
loop_
_entity_poly.entity_id
_entity_poly.type
_entity_poly.pdbx_seq_one_letter_code
_entity_poly.pdbx_strand_id
1 'polypeptide(L)' 'MYDFDEEINRKDTNSTKWDNCKEVFGRDDIIPMWVADTDFKAPKEVIESIKKRADHGVFGYTYKR' A
#
# COMPACT_ATOMS: atom_id res chain seq x y z
N MET A 1 -16.44 -11.67 1.43
CA MET A 1 -16.73 -10.44 2.19
C MET A 1 -15.41 -9.82 2.55
N TYR A 2 -15.30 -8.49 2.43
CA TYR A 2 -14.08 -7.76 2.80
C TYR A 2 -14.18 -7.39 4.28
N ASP A 3 -13.07 -7.55 4.99
CA ASP A 3 -12.92 -7.08 6.37
C ASP A 3 -12.21 -5.73 6.32
N PHE A 4 -12.94 -4.66 6.62
CA PHE A 4 -12.41 -3.30 6.70
C PHE A 4 -12.09 -2.88 8.15
N ASP A 5 -12.42 -3.73 9.13
CA ASP A 5 -12.10 -3.51 10.54
C ASP A 5 -10.71 -4.08 10.90
N GLU A 6 -10.10 -4.83 9.98
CA GLU A 6 -8.73 -5.32 10.13
C GLU A 6 -7.73 -4.16 10.28
N GLU A 7 -7.07 -4.07 11.44
CA GLU A 7 -5.98 -3.14 11.67
C GLU A 7 -4.70 -3.58 10.95
N ILE A 8 -4.19 -2.73 10.06
CA ILE A 8 -2.99 -2.99 9.26
C ILE A 8 -1.91 -1.98 9.64
N ASN A 9 -0.79 -2.47 10.18
CA ASN A 9 0.36 -1.62 10.44
C ASN A 9 1.03 -1.23 9.11
N ARG A 10 1.06 0.08 8.83
CA ARG A 10 1.69 0.66 7.63
C ARG A 10 2.98 1.44 7.95
N LYS A 11 3.46 1.43 9.19
CA LYS A 11 4.76 2.00 9.55
C LYS A 11 5.90 1.15 9.01
N ASP A 12 7.00 1.79 8.65
CA ASP A 12 8.20 1.13 8.08
C ASP A 12 7.90 0.36 6.78
N THR A 13 6.87 0.80 6.03
CA THR A 13 6.49 0.20 4.73
C THR A 13 6.84 1.08 3.53
N ASN A 14 7.55 2.19 3.75
CA ASN A 14 7.74 3.29 2.79
C ASN A 14 6.41 3.96 2.41
N SER A 15 5.50 4.10 3.38
CA SER A 15 4.22 4.78 3.18
C SER A 15 4.38 6.27 3.39
N THR A 16 4.15 7.09 2.36
CA THR A 16 4.17 8.56 2.52
C THR A 16 3.18 9.03 3.59
N LYS A 17 2.01 8.39 3.70
CA LYS A 17 1.00 8.72 4.71
C LYS A 17 1.54 8.61 6.14
N TRP A 18 2.23 7.51 6.43
CA TRP A 18 2.66 7.13 7.78
C TRP A 18 4.10 7.52 8.09
N ASP A 19 5.03 7.30 7.17
CA ASP A 19 6.47 7.42 7.38
C ASP A 19 7.01 8.84 7.13
N ASN A 20 6.31 9.68 6.33
CA ASN A 20 6.75 11.07 6.05
C ASN A 20 6.10 12.12 6.99
N CYS A 21 5.43 11.73 8.07
CA CYS A 21 4.76 12.67 8.97
C CYS A 21 5.69 13.75 9.51
N LYS A 22 6.92 13.37 9.91
CA LYS A 22 7.91 14.31 10.44
C LYS A 22 8.38 15.34 9.42
N GLU A 23 8.53 14.93 8.17
CA GLU A 23 8.95 15.83 7.09
C GLU A 23 7.85 16.80 6.70
N VAL A 24 6.59 16.33 6.69
CA VAL A 24 5.43 17.11 6.24
C VAL A 24 4.89 18.03 7.35
N PHE A 25 4.87 17.55 8.60
CA PHE A 25 4.23 18.24 9.73
C PHE A 25 5.20 18.63 10.86
N GLY A 26 6.50 18.32 10.72
CA GLY A 26 7.53 18.63 11.73
C GLY A 26 7.53 17.72 12.97
N ARG A 27 6.64 16.71 13.01
CA ARG A 27 6.47 15.76 14.12
C ARG A 27 5.92 14.42 13.63
N ASP A 28 6.18 13.35 14.37
CA ASP A 28 5.81 11.96 14.03
C ASP A 28 4.80 11.34 15.01
N ASP A 29 4.40 12.05 16.06
CA ASP A 29 3.39 11.65 17.04
C ASP A 29 1.98 12.13 16.64
N ILE A 30 1.60 11.87 15.40
CA ILE A 30 0.29 12.22 14.84
C ILE A 30 -0.43 11.01 14.26
N ILE A 31 -1.76 11.09 14.17
CA ILE A 31 -2.58 10.14 13.42
C ILE A 31 -2.74 10.69 11.99
N PRO A 32 -2.15 10.06 10.97
CA PRO A 32 -2.16 10.61 9.62
C PRO A 32 -3.51 10.40 8.93
N MET A 33 -4.20 11.51 8.62
CA MET A 33 -5.49 11.53 7.92
C MET A 33 -5.49 12.46 6.70
N TRP A 34 -4.32 12.71 6.10
CA TRP A 34 -4.08 13.85 5.23
C TRP A 34 -3.96 13.51 3.73
N VAL A 35 -3.23 12.45 3.37
CA VAL A 35 -3.04 12.05 1.97
C VAL A 35 -4.12 11.07 1.52
N ALA A 36 -4.55 11.20 0.26
CA ALA A 36 -5.66 10.43 -0.33
C ALA A 36 -5.26 9.01 -0.77
N ASP A 37 -4.77 8.21 0.17
CA ASP A 37 -4.70 6.74 0.08
C ASP A 37 -5.48 6.09 1.23
N THR A 38 -5.69 4.77 1.17
CA THR A 38 -6.47 4.02 2.17
C THR A 38 -5.58 3.18 3.07
N ASP A 39 -6.02 2.93 4.30
CA ASP A 39 -5.37 1.99 5.22
C ASP A 39 -5.91 0.55 5.11
N PHE A 40 -6.61 0.22 4.01
CA PHE A 40 -7.14 -1.11 3.72
C PHE A 40 -6.24 -1.88 2.77
N LYS A 41 -6.32 -3.22 2.79
CA LYS A 41 -5.72 -4.05 1.74
C LYS A 41 -6.36 -3.77 0.39
N ALA A 42 -5.57 -3.90 -0.67
CA ALA A 42 -6.11 -4.01 -2.02
C ALA A 42 -7.06 -5.22 -2.12
N PRO A 43 -8.05 -5.20 -3.03
CA PRO A 43 -8.92 -6.34 -3.25
C PRO A 43 -8.15 -7.64 -3.52
N LYS A 44 -8.71 -8.77 -3.11
CA LYS A 44 -8.05 -10.08 -3.24
C LYS A 44 -7.68 -10.37 -4.69
N GLU A 45 -8.56 -10.02 -5.63
CA GLU A 45 -8.40 -10.21 -7.07
C GLU A 45 -7.18 -9.44 -7.62
N VAL A 46 -6.91 -8.25 -7.05
CA VAL A 46 -5.72 -7.44 -7.40
C VAL A 46 -4.46 -8.10 -6.86
N ILE A 47 -4.46 -8.50 -5.59
CA ILE A 47 -3.33 -9.16 -4.93
C ILE A 47 -2.96 -10.46 -5.66
N GLU A 48 -3.95 -11.30 -5.98
CA GLU A 48 -3.75 -12.56 -6.70
C GLU A 48 -3.21 -12.34 -8.11
N SER A 49 -3.70 -11.33 -8.82
CA SER A 49 -3.20 -10.98 -10.15
C SER A 49 -1.73 -10.55 -10.11
N ILE A 50 -1.33 -9.77 -9.11
CA ILE A 50 0.07 -9.36 -8.90
C ILE A 50 0.94 -10.57 -8.56
N LYS A 51 0.51 -11.42 -7.63
CA LYS A 51 1.23 -12.67 -7.28
C LYS A 51 1.44 -13.56 -8.49
N LYS A 52 0.37 -13.85 -9.25
CA LYS A 52 0.45 -14.66 -10.46
C LYS A 52 1.42 -14.08 -11.49
N ARG A 53 1.48 -12.75 -11.62
CA ARG A 53 2.45 -12.09 -12.50
C ARG A 53 3.88 -12.22 -11.98
N ALA A 54 4.08 -12.13 -10.67
CA ALA A 54 5.38 -12.33 -10.04
C ALA A 54 5.90 -13.78 -10.22
N ASP A 55 5.01 -14.77 -10.06
CA ASP A 55 5.33 -16.21 -10.20
C ASP A 55 5.84 -16.58 -11.60
N HIS A 56 5.52 -15.80 -12.63
CA HIS A 56 6.05 -16.01 -13.98
C HIS A 56 7.59 -15.88 -14.04
N GLY A 57 8.22 -15.13 -13.12
CA GLY A 57 9.68 -15.03 -12.98
C GLY A 57 10.41 -14.19 -14.03
N VAL A 58 9.79 -13.88 -15.18
CA VAL A 58 10.38 -13.02 -16.22
C VAL A 58 9.73 -11.64 -16.22
N PHE A 59 10.53 -10.58 -16.10
CA PHE A 59 10.07 -9.18 -15.98
C PHE A 59 10.52 -8.28 -17.15
N GLY A 60 10.58 -8.84 -18.35
CA GLY A 60 10.93 -8.10 -19.57
C GLY A 60 9.84 -7.14 -20.08
N TYR A 61 10.08 -6.57 -21.26
CA TYR A 61 9.18 -5.61 -21.90
C TYR A 61 7.74 -6.13 -21.99
N THR A 62 6.82 -5.40 -21.37
CA THR A 62 5.39 -5.71 -21.38
C THR A 62 4.70 -4.72 -22.32
N TYR A 63 4.02 -5.23 -23.34
CA TYR A 63 3.20 -4.42 -24.25
C TYR A 63 1.72 -4.57 -23.87
N LYS A 64 0.99 -3.45 -23.86
CA LYS A 64 -0.45 -3.45 -23.59
C LYS A 64 -1.16 -4.09 -24.79
N ARG A 65 -1.83 -5.22 -24.58
CA ARG A 65 -2.80 -5.76 -25.54
C ARG A 65 -4.14 -5.03 -25.39
#